data_AF-A0AAW5W9G3-F1
#
_entry.id   AF-A0AAW5W9G3-F1
#
_cell.length_a   1.000
_cell.length_b   1.000
_cell.length_c   1.000
_cell.angle_alpha   90.00
_cell.angle_beta   90.00
_cell.angle_gamma   90.00
#
_symmetry.space_group_name_H-M   'P 1'
#
loop_
_entity.id
_entity.type
_entity.pdbx_description
1 polymer ?
#
loop_
_entity_poly.entity_id
_entity_poly.type
_entity_poly.pdbx_seq_one_letter_code
_entity_poly.pdbx_strand_id
1 'polypeptide(L)'
;MAGLTKEQRAQREAEKLVAQNGAEQTPAQQEQQEQQEQQEQQDVELVIMVRDTSEFPGGPLSAEVHPVEVDNWLALDWRLEE
;
A
#
# COMPACT_ATOMS: atom_id res chain seq x y z
N MET A 1 -8.04 -14.05 -44.94
CA MET A 1 -7.67 -13.34 -43.70
C MET A 1 -8.32 -11.97 -43.71
N ALA A 2 -9.57 -11.85 -43.26
CA ALA A 2 -10.24 -10.55 -43.17
C ALA A 2 -9.95 -9.97 -41.79
N GLY A 3 -9.08 -8.95 -41.74
CA GLY A 3 -8.86 -8.19 -40.52
C GLY A 3 -10.14 -7.44 -40.14
N LEU A 4 -10.49 -7.48 -38.86
CA LEU A 4 -11.62 -6.74 -38.29
C LEU A 4 -11.56 -5.27 -38.75
N THR A 5 -12.63 -4.79 -39.37
CA THR A 5 -12.76 -3.39 -39.82
C THR A 5 -12.70 -2.43 -38.63
N LYS A 6 -12.35 -1.16 -38.88
CA LYS A 6 -12.20 -0.14 -37.82
C LYS A 6 -13.42 -0.06 -36.89
N GLU A 7 -14.60 -0.34 -37.43
CA GLU A 7 -15.87 -0.34 -36.70
C GLU A 7 -16.00 -1.52 -35.73
N GLN A 8 -15.51 -2.71 -36.10
CA GLN A 8 -15.50 -3.86 -35.17
C GLN A 8 -14.48 -3.70 -34.05
N ARG A 9 -13.39 -2.94 -34.28
CA ARG A 9 -12.47 -2.57 -33.20
C ARG A 9 -13.15 -1.60 -32.22
N ALA A 10 -13.84 -0.57 -32.73
CA ALA A 10 -14.56 0.39 -31.90
C ALA A 10 -15.69 -0.27 -31.05
N GLN A 11 -16.44 -1.22 -31.62
CA GLN A 11 -17.43 -1.99 -30.86
C GLN A 11 -16.79 -2.84 -29.75
N ARG A 12 -15.69 -3.54 -30.06
CA ARG A 12 -14.96 -4.32 -29.06
C ARG A 12 -14.37 -3.44 -27.96
N GLU A 13 -13.91 -2.23 -28.28
CA GLU A 13 -13.41 -1.28 -27.29
C GLU A 13 -14.54 -0.74 -26.40
N ALA A 14 -15.71 -0.41 -26.98
CA ALA A 14 -16.87 0.01 -26.20
C ALA A 14 -17.39 -1.12 -25.28
N GLU A 15 -17.50 -2.35 -25.78
CA GLU A 15 -17.84 -3.52 -24.95
C GLU A 15 -16.77 -3.81 -23.88
N LYS A 16 -15.48 -3.63 -24.19
CA LYS A 16 -14.40 -3.79 -23.20
C LYS A 16 -14.44 -2.70 -22.13
N LEU A 17 -14.84 -1.47 -22.45
CA LEU A 17 -15.03 -0.41 -21.45
C LEU A 17 -16.28 -0.64 -20.60
N VAL A 18 -17.38 -1.13 -21.18
CA VAL A 18 -18.62 -1.47 -20.45
C VAL A 18 -18.43 -2.72 -19.60
N ALA A 19 -17.69 -3.72 -20.07
CA ALA A 19 -17.34 -4.91 -19.29
C ALA A 19 -16.33 -4.59 -18.18
N GLN A 20 -15.41 -3.64 -18.40
CA GLN A 20 -14.57 -3.07 -17.35
C GLN A 20 -15.45 -2.37 -16.30
N ASN A 21 -16.22 -1.35 -16.69
CA ASN A 21 -17.07 -0.61 -15.74
C ASN A 21 -18.16 -1.48 -15.07
N GLY A 22 -18.66 -2.52 -15.74
CA GLY A 22 -19.64 -3.45 -15.21
C GLY A 22 -19.05 -4.59 -14.36
N ALA A 23 -17.76 -4.88 -14.49
CA ALA A 23 -17.03 -5.86 -13.67
C ALA A 23 -16.21 -5.21 -12.54
N GLU A 24 -15.95 -3.90 -12.61
CA GLU A 24 -15.33 -3.05 -11.57
C GLU A 24 -16.33 -2.66 -10.46
N GLN A 25 -17.38 -3.45 -10.27
CA GLN A 25 -18.19 -3.52 -9.04
C GLN A 25 -17.88 -4.80 -8.27
N THR A 26 -16.63 -5.29 -8.34
CA THR A 26 -16.11 -6.22 -7.34
C THR A 26 -15.37 -5.40 -6.27
N PRO A 27 -15.80 -5.44 -4.99
CA PRO A 27 -15.21 -4.63 -3.91
C PRO A 27 -13.70 -4.88 -3.71
N ALA A 28 -13.16 -5.99 -4.22
CA ALA A 28 -11.78 -6.39 -4.02
C ALA A 28 -10.72 -5.54 -4.76
N GLN A 29 -11.08 -4.75 -5.79
CA GLN A 29 -10.09 -3.94 -6.53
C GLN A 29 -10.00 -2.48 -6.06
N GLN A 30 -11.05 -1.94 -5.43
CA GLN A 30 -11.00 -0.60 -4.84
C GLN A 30 -10.08 -0.57 -3.61
N GLU A 31 -10.12 -1.62 -2.77
CA GLU A 31 -9.25 -1.71 -1.58
C GLU A 31 -7.75 -1.77 -1.90
N GLN A 32 -7.36 -2.27 -3.07
CA GLN A 32 -5.93 -2.35 -3.45
C GLN A 32 -5.37 -1.03 -3.98
N GLN A 33 -6.18 -0.18 -4.60
CA GLN A 33 -5.73 1.15 -5.04
C GLN A 33 -5.65 2.13 -3.86
N GLU A 34 -6.59 2.05 -2.91
CA GLU A 34 -6.56 2.89 -1.70
C GLU A 34 -5.38 2.55 -0.76
N GLN A 35 -4.85 1.31 -0.81
CA GLN A 35 -3.66 0.92 -0.05
C GLN A 35 -2.33 1.34 -0.71
N GLN A 36 -2.27 1.46 -2.04
CA GLN A 36 -1.07 1.94 -2.72
C GLN A 36 -0.94 3.46 -2.66
N GLU A 37 -2.05 4.22 -2.72
CA GLU A 37 -2.00 5.68 -2.59
C GLU A 37 -1.67 6.16 -1.16
N GLN A 38 -1.86 5.33 -0.13
CA GLN A 38 -1.44 5.66 1.24
C GLN A 38 0.05 5.47 1.51
N GLN A 39 0.79 4.72 0.68
CA GLN A 39 2.21 4.47 0.91
C GLN A 39 3.14 5.51 0.27
N GLU A 40 2.66 6.35 -0.65
CA GLU A 40 3.55 7.18 -1.48
C GLU A 40 3.69 8.66 -1.09
N GLN A 41 2.95 9.19 -0.10
CA GLN A 41 2.91 10.66 0.04
C GLN A 41 2.63 11.26 1.42
N GLN A 42 2.76 10.50 2.50
CA GLN A 42 2.87 11.15 3.79
C GLN A 42 4.36 11.28 4.10
N ASP A 43 4.86 12.51 4.00
CA ASP A 43 6.00 13.01 4.78
C ASP A 43 5.59 12.87 6.26
N VAL A 44 5.49 11.62 6.72
CA VAL A 44 5.25 11.30 8.12
C VAL A 44 6.59 11.54 8.77
N GLU A 45 6.59 12.42 9.77
CA GLU A 45 7.71 12.55 10.68
C GLU A 45 7.86 11.22 11.42
N LEU A 46 8.75 10.36 10.91
CA LEU A 46 9.06 9.09 11.53
C LEU A 46 9.68 9.37 12.89
N VAL A 47 9.24 8.59 13.86
CA VAL A 47 9.68 8.72 15.25
C VAL A 47 10.75 7.67 15.49
N ILE A 48 11.90 8.10 16.02
CA ILE A 48 12.96 7.16 16.35
C ILE A 48 12.59 6.43 17.63
N MET A 49 12.47 5.11 17.54
CA MET A 49 12.31 4.20 18.66
C MET A 49 13.63 3.49 18.93
N VAL A 50 14.06 3.45 20.19
CA VAL A 50 15.29 2.82 20.65
C VAL A 50 15.04 1.75 21.70
N ARG A 51 15.97 0.81 21.86
CA ARG A 51 15.95 -0.20 22.93
C ARG A 51 17.37 -0.56 23.36
N ASP A 52 17.51 -1.01 24.60
CA ASP A 52 18.81 -1.37 25.19
C ASP A 52 19.31 -2.74 24.71
N THR A 53 18.40 -3.69 24.52
CA THR A 53 18.73 -5.06 24.12
C THR A 53 17.96 -5.45 22.88
N SER A 54 18.69 -5.85 21.85
CA SER A 54 18.06 -6.40 20.66
C SER A 54 17.42 -7.76 20.97
N GLU A 55 16.20 -7.98 20.50
CA GLU A 55 15.48 -9.26 20.61
C GLU A 55 16.26 -10.40 19.93
N PHE A 56 17.05 -10.07 18.90
CA PHE A 56 17.93 -11.01 18.23
C PHE A 56 19.40 -10.57 18.38
N PRO A 57 20.35 -11.52 18.50
CA PRO A 57 21.77 -11.18 18.61
C PRO A 57 22.24 -10.43 17.36
N GLY A 58 22.70 -9.18 17.56
CA GLY A 58 23.15 -8.31 16.48
C GLY A 58 22.03 -7.58 15.72
N GLY A 59 20.79 -7.61 16.20
CA GLY A 59 19.70 -6.84 15.60
C GLY A 59 19.75 -5.34 15.95
N PRO A 60 18.90 -4.53 15.31
CA PRO A 60 18.89 -3.09 15.49
C PRO A 60 18.44 -2.71 16.91
N LEU A 61 19.08 -1.66 17.42
CA LEU A 61 18.74 -1.00 18.68
C LEU A 61 17.96 0.30 18.47
N SER A 62 17.83 0.75 17.22
CA SER A 62 17.03 1.90 16.82
C SER A 62 16.24 1.58 15.54
N ALA A 63 15.07 2.18 15.41
CA ALA A 63 14.20 2.05 14.24
C ALA A 63 13.42 3.35 14.01
N GLU A 64 13.23 3.71 12.76
CA GLU A 64 12.33 4.78 12.34
C GLU A 64 10.91 4.21 12.27
N VAL A 65 10.02 4.67 13.14
CA VAL A 65 8.70 4.08 13.35
C VAL A 65 7.62 5.10 13.05
N HIS A 66 6.55 4.67 12.40
CA HIS A 66 5.41 5.53 12.15
C HIS A 66 4.74 5.92 13.49
N PRO A 67 4.30 7.18 13.72
CA PRO A 67 3.70 7.60 14.98
C PRO A 67 2.49 6.76 15.40
N VAL A 68 1.70 6.24 14.44
CA VAL A 68 0.58 5.32 14.69
C VAL A 68 1.00 3.97 15.28
N GLU A 69 2.25 3.56 15.08
CA GLU A 69 2.79 2.29 15.53
C GLU A 69 3.56 2.41 16.86
N VAL A 70 3.83 3.63 17.35
CA VAL A 70 4.64 3.85 18.57
C VAL A 70 4.12 3.02 19.75
N ASP A 71 2.81 2.97 20.00
CA ASP A 71 2.22 2.15 21.07
C ASP A 71 2.53 0.65 20.93
N ASN A 72 2.54 0.13 19.69
CA ASN A 72 2.89 -1.27 19.44
C ASN A 72 4.36 -1.53 19.75
N TRP A 73 5.24 -0.58 19.43
CA TRP A 73 6.67 -0.69 19.71
C TRP A 73 6.96 -0.52 21.20
N LEU A 74 6.27 0.38 21.90
CA LEU A 74 6.32 0.51 23.36
C LEU A 74 5.94 -0.79 24.06
N ALA A 75 4.93 -1.52 23.54
CA ALA A 75 4.56 -2.84 24.05
C ALA A 75 5.64 -3.92 23.85
N LEU A 76 6.59 -3.69 22.94
CA LEU A 76 7.74 -4.55 22.65
C LEU A 76 9.02 -4.10 23.37
N ASP A 77 8.90 -3.33 24.46
CA ASP A 77 10.00 -2.78 25.26
C ASP A 77 10.90 -1.75 24.54
N TRP A 78 10.44 -1.23 23.39
CA TRP A 78 11.08 -0.08 22.76
C TRP A 78 10.66 1.22 23.44
N ARG A 79 11.42 2.30 23.20
CA ARG A 79 11.29 3.60 23.86
C ARG A 79 11.49 4.71 22.84
N LEU A 80 10.87 5.86 23.04
CA LEU A 80 11.15 7.03 22.21
C LEU A 80 12.58 7.52 22.43
N GLU A 81 13.26 7.91 21.35
CA GLU A 81 14.50 8.68 21.45
C GLU A 81 14.15 10.10 21.95
N GLU A 82 14.66 10.49 23.13
CA GLU A 82 14.49 11.83 23.72
C GLU A 82 15.45 12.88 23.14
#